data_AF-A0AA38HV92-F1
#
_entry.id   AF-A0AA38HV92-F1
#
_cell.length_a   1.000
_cell.length_b   1.000
_cell.length_c   1.000
_cell.angle_alpha   90.00
_cell.angle_beta   90.00
_cell.angle_gamma   90.00
#
_symmetry.space_group_name_H-M   'P 1'
#
loop_
_entity.id
_entity.type
_entity.pdbx_description
1 polymer ?
#
loop_
_entity_poly.entity_id
_entity_poly.type
_entity_poly.pdbx_seq_one_letter_code
_entity_poly.pdbx_strand_id
1 'polypeptide(L)'
;MCDRFGISSVHEIDKNIANLVPLNTQKSRSSAWKQFESFCSERKYCLNGDTNIKELSRIMKDFGFNMKKLNGEDYKEEVVKTMWNTVAKLLQKKYYEEYRVSFDPFTDVIFSSARKAHDAKRKELQRDIDKRKRSAASLTLEEHENIVGLWDEETPDGLQRKFYHIAAYELAWRGGEAAKCLVTYFKEKRNNIGELTGRIIYDPIFEKTAQGGAGRLCEKKWLTNNLKNSDRCPVR
;
A
#
# COMPACT_ATOMS: atom_id res chain seq x y z
N MET A 1 34.16 21.11 -17.26
CA MET A 1 34.26 20.58 -15.88
C MET A 1 32.93 19.92 -15.56
N CYS A 2 32.94 18.68 -15.08
CA CYS A 2 31.73 18.00 -14.64
C CYS A 2 31.64 18.22 -13.14
N ASP A 3 30.71 19.06 -12.68
CA ASP A 3 30.59 19.37 -11.26
C ASP A 3 30.18 18.12 -10.47
N ARG A 4 30.90 17.85 -9.38
CA ARG A 4 30.69 16.69 -8.50
C ARG A 4 29.32 16.72 -7.79
N PHE A 5 28.73 17.89 -7.64
CA PHE A 5 27.49 18.10 -6.90
C PHE A 5 26.43 18.77 -7.77
N GLY A 6 25.18 18.33 -7.64
CA GLY A 6 24.06 18.91 -8.36
C GLY A 6 23.77 20.35 -7.91
N ILE A 7 23.34 21.18 -8.86
CA ILE A 7 23.04 22.61 -8.66
C ILE A 7 21.53 22.90 -8.57
N SER A 8 20.69 21.87 -8.46
CA SER A 8 19.22 22.02 -8.41
C SER A 8 18.81 22.90 -7.23
N SER A 9 17.90 23.83 -7.49
CA SER A 9 17.35 24.71 -6.48
C SER A 9 16.44 23.94 -5.50
N VAL A 10 16.25 24.47 -4.29
CA VAL A 10 15.30 23.91 -3.30
C VAL A 10 13.90 23.77 -3.90
N HIS A 11 13.48 24.75 -4.70
CA HIS A 11 12.18 24.72 -5.38
C HIS A 11 12.05 23.57 -6.39
N GLU A 12 13.09 23.28 -7.17
CA GLU A 12 13.11 22.14 -8.09
C GLU A 12 13.11 20.81 -7.34
N ILE A 13 13.82 20.74 -6.22
CA ILE A 13 13.81 19.56 -5.34
C ILE A 13 12.39 19.32 -4.80
N ASP A 14 11.73 20.34 -4.27
CA ASP A 14 10.37 20.23 -3.73
C ASP A 14 9.34 19.85 -4.81
N LYS A 15 9.46 20.44 -6.01
CA LYS A 15 8.61 20.09 -7.17
C LYS A 15 8.79 18.61 -7.55
N ASN A 16 10.02 18.12 -7.58
CA ASN A 16 10.31 16.71 -7.86
C ASN A 16 9.77 15.79 -6.76
N ILE A 17 9.89 16.16 -5.49
CA ILE A 17 9.32 15.40 -4.37
C ILE A 17 7.80 15.31 -4.52
N ALA A 18 7.11 16.42 -4.82
CA ALA A 18 5.67 16.44 -5.00
C ALA A 18 5.20 15.54 -6.15
N ASN A 19 5.92 15.55 -7.28
CA ASN A 19 5.62 14.72 -8.46
C ASN A 19 5.77 13.22 -8.20
N LEU A 20 6.59 12.82 -7.22
CA LEU A 20 6.81 11.41 -6.89
C LEU A 20 5.76 10.84 -5.93
N VAL A 21 4.90 11.68 -5.31
CA VAL A 21 3.87 11.19 -4.39
C VAL A 21 2.74 10.53 -5.20
N PRO A 22 2.46 9.23 -5.02
CA PRO A 22 1.40 8.57 -5.75
C PRO A 22 0.02 9.22 -5.52
N LEU A 23 -0.78 9.33 -6.58
CA LEU A 23 -2.12 9.94 -6.52
C LEU A 23 -3.00 9.31 -5.42
N ASN A 24 -2.91 7.99 -5.23
CA ASN A 24 -3.65 7.28 -4.19
C ASN A 24 -3.25 7.74 -2.78
N THR A 25 -1.97 8.02 -2.55
CA THR A 25 -1.48 8.56 -1.29
C THR A 25 -1.97 9.99 -1.06
N GLN A 26 -2.01 10.81 -2.11
CA GLN A 26 -2.57 12.17 -2.03
C GLN A 26 -4.05 12.12 -1.66
N LYS A 27 -4.86 11.32 -2.37
CA LYS A 27 -6.29 11.13 -2.08
C LYS A 27 -6.54 10.61 -0.66
N SER A 28 -5.76 9.63 -0.21
CA SER A 28 -5.86 9.08 1.14
C SER A 28 -5.55 10.12 2.22
N ARG A 29 -4.50 10.94 2.02
CA ARG A 29 -4.18 12.06 2.93
C ARG A 29 -5.31 13.08 3.01
N SER A 30 -5.82 13.53 1.85
CA SER A 30 -6.93 14.48 1.80
C SER A 30 -8.20 13.93 2.45
N SER A 31 -8.50 12.63 2.26
CA SER A 31 -9.65 11.99 2.88
C SER A 31 -9.52 11.91 4.40
N ALA A 32 -8.35 11.50 4.90
CA ALA A 32 -8.10 11.42 6.34
C ALA A 32 -8.18 12.81 7.00
N TRP A 33 -7.66 13.84 6.33
CA TRP A 33 -7.74 15.22 6.82
C TRP A 33 -9.17 15.74 6.89
N LYS A 34 -9.97 15.55 5.84
CA LYS A 34 -11.39 15.95 5.83
C LYS A 34 -12.18 15.29 6.96
N GLN A 35 -11.91 14.02 7.25
CA GLN A 35 -12.56 13.33 8.37
C GLN A 35 -12.14 13.93 9.72
N PHE A 36 -10.87 14.31 9.87
CA PHE A 36 -10.41 14.98 11.07
C PHE A 36 -11.01 16.40 11.23
N GLU A 37 -11.15 17.15 10.14
CA GLU A 37 -11.81 18.47 10.15
C GLU A 37 -13.30 18.36 10.52
N SER A 38 -14.01 17.37 9.97
CA SER A 38 -15.41 17.08 10.34
C SER A 38 -15.51 16.74 11.82
N PHE A 39 -14.64 15.86 12.30
CA PHE A 39 -14.58 15.49 13.72
C PHE A 39 -14.33 16.71 14.61
N CYS A 40 -13.37 17.56 14.26
CA CYS A 40 -13.08 18.79 15.01
C CYS A 40 -14.27 19.74 14.99
N SER A 41 -14.96 19.88 13.85
CA SER A 41 -16.15 20.74 13.73
C SER A 41 -17.29 20.25 14.61
N GLU A 42 -17.58 18.95 14.62
CA GLU A 42 -18.62 18.34 15.47
C GLU A 42 -18.30 18.47 16.96
N ARG A 43 -17.02 18.33 17.33
CA ARG A 43 -16.53 18.47 18.71
C ARG A 43 -16.30 19.94 19.12
N LYS A 44 -16.48 20.89 18.20
CA LYS A 44 -16.20 22.32 18.39
C LYS A 44 -14.74 22.60 18.79
N TYR A 45 -13.81 21.83 18.25
CA TYR A 45 -12.37 22.07 18.40
C TYR A 45 -11.88 23.10 17.37
N CYS A 46 -11.10 24.06 17.85
CA CYS A 46 -10.44 25.05 17.00
C CYS A 46 -9.02 24.58 16.66
N LEU A 47 -8.64 24.68 15.39
CA LEU A 47 -7.29 24.37 14.89
C LEU A 47 -6.66 25.65 14.33
N ASN A 48 -6.37 26.61 15.22
CA ASN A 48 -5.73 27.87 14.88
C ASN A 48 -4.36 28.01 15.59
N GLY A 49 -3.65 29.10 15.31
CA GLY A 49 -2.33 29.38 15.90
C GLY A 49 -2.34 29.54 17.42
N ASP A 50 -3.48 29.88 18.02
CA ASP A 50 -3.64 30.03 19.47
C ASP A 50 -3.81 28.67 20.19
N THR A 51 -4.04 27.61 19.43
CA THR A 51 -4.23 26.27 19.98
C THR A 51 -2.88 25.71 20.43
N ASN A 52 -2.66 25.67 21.74
CA ASN A 52 -1.41 25.19 22.30
C ASN A 52 -1.21 23.67 22.10
N ILE A 53 0.04 23.21 22.22
CA ILE A 53 0.43 21.81 21.98
C ILE A 53 -0.29 20.82 22.92
N LYS A 54 -0.61 21.22 24.15
CA LYS A 54 -1.36 20.36 25.09
C LYS A 54 -2.79 20.13 24.59
N GLU A 55 -3.42 21.17 24.03
CA GLU A 55 -4.74 21.09 23.44
C GLU A 55 -4.71 20.23 22.16
N LEU A 56 -3.69 20.38 21.32
CA LEU A 56 -3.50 19.49 20.16
C LEU A 56 -3.37 18.02 20.57
N SER A 57 -2.63 17.73 21.64
CA SER A 57 -2.54 16.39 22.21
C SER A 57 -3.90 15.89 22.71
N ARG A 58 -4.71 16.76 23.35
CA ARG A 58 -6.06 16.42 23.80
C ARG A 58 -6.98 16.08 22.63
N ILE A 59 -6.96 16.88 21.57
CA ILE A 59 -7.73 16.65 20.35
C ILE A 59 -7.30 15.33 19.70
N MET A 60 -5.99 15.09 19.56
CA MET A 60 -5.46 13.85 18.98
C MET A 60 -5.77 12.61 19.83
N LYS A 61 -5.86 12.77 21.15
CA LYS A 61 -6.30 11.72 22.08
C LYS A 61 -7.77 11.39 21.86
N ASP A 62 -8.63 12.41 21.78
CA ASP A 62 -10.06 12.24 21.55
C ASP A 62 -10.31 11.59 20.18
N PHE A 63 -9.69 12.13 19.13
CA PHE A 63 -9.77 11.59 17.78
C PHE A 63 -9.29 10.13 17.71
N GLY A 64 -8.16 9.82 18.33
CA GLY A 64 -7.59 8.47 18.34
C GLY A 64 -8.48 7.40 18.98
N PHE A 65 -9.35 7.79 19.91
CA PHE A 65 -10.26 6.86 20.58
C PHE A 65 -11.68 6.87 19.99
N ASN A 66 -12.18 8.04 19.59
CA ASN A 66 -13.59 8.27 19.29
C ASN A 66 -13.91 8.46 17.80
N MET A 67 -12.94 8.36 16.88
CA MET A 67 -13.26 8.45 15.45
C MET A 67 -14.15 7.29 14.98
N LYS A 68 -15.19 7.63 14.22
CA LYS A 68 -16.21 6.71 13.71
C LYS A 68 -16.56 7.05 12.28
N LYS A 69 -17.16 6.08 11.57
CA LYS A 69 -17.73 6.31 10.25
C LYS A 69 -18.94 7.25 10.37
N LEU A 70 -19.37 7.81 9.23
CA LEU A 70 -20.58 8.65 9.14
C LEU A 70 -21.85 7.94 9.61
N ASN A 71 -21.93 6.61 9.47
CA ASN A 71 -23.05 5.81 9.96
C ASN A 71 -22.94 5.48 11.47
N GLY A 72 -21.96 6.03 12.19
CA GLY A 72 -21.74 5.80 13.63
C GLY A 72 -21.02 4.49 13.98
N GLU A 73 -20.72 3.65 12.99
CA GLU A 73 -19.96 2.42 13.21
C GLU A 73 -18.47 2.68 13.43
N ASP A 74 -17.83 1.76 14.16
CA ASP A 74 -16.39 1.72 14.25
C ASP A 74 -15.73 1.33 12.93
N TYR A 75 -14.61 1.98 12.66
CA TYR A 75 -13.67 1.58 11.61
C TYR A 75 -12.98 0.25 11.92
N LYS A 76 -12.39 -0.37 10.90
CA LYS A 76 -11.43 -1.46 11.10
C LYS A 76 -10.16 -0.93 11.77
N GLU A 77 -9.48 -1.78 12.53
CA GLU A 77 -8.28 -1.40 13.28
C GLU A 77 -7.18 -0.79 12.39
N GLU A 78 -6.96 -1.36 11.20
CA GLU A 78 -5.94 -0.87 10.27
C GLU A 78 -6.27 0.53 9.72
N VAL A 79 -7.56 0.86 9.60
CA VAL A 79 -8.02 2.17 9.14
C VAL A 79 -7.81 3.20 10.24
N VAL A 80 -8.16 2.87 11.48
CA VAL A 80 -7.87 3.70 12.68
C VAL A 80 -6.38 4.04 12.74
N LYS A 81 -5.51 3.02 12.63
CA LYS A 81 -4.05 3.21 12.63
C LYS A 81 -3.60 4.15 11.51
N THR A 82 -4.10 3.93 10.31
CA THR A 82 -3.69 4.69 9.12
C THR A 82 -4.16 6.14 9.20
N MET A 83 -5.42 6.37 9.59
CA MET A 83 -5.99 7.71 9.74
C MET A 83 -5.25 8.50 10.82
N TRP A 84 -5.06 7.92 12.01
CA TRP A 84 -4.39 8.62 13.11
C TRP A 84 -2.95 9.03 12.74
N ASN A 85 -2.16 8.11 12.18
CA ASN A 85 -0.79 8.42 11.74
C ASN A 85 -0.74 9.47 10.63
N THR A 86 -1.70 9.43 9.71
CA THR A 86 -1.76 10.38 8.60
C THR A 86 -2.12 11.77 9.11
N VAL A 87 -3.14 11.87 9.95
CA VAL A 87 -3.57 13.12 10.59
C VAL A 87 -2.47 13.69 11.47
N ALA A 88 -1.79 12.87 12.27
CA ALA A 88 -0.67 13.32 13.10
C ALA A 88 0.43 14.03 12.27
N LYS A 89 0.81 13.45 11.13
CA LYS A 89 1.79 14.06 10.20
C LYS A 89 1.27 15.33 9.54
N LEU A 90 0.00 15.35 9.14
CA LEU A 90 -0.61 16.53 8.52
C LEU A 90 -0.77 17.68 9.52
N LEU A 91 -1.12 17.37 10.77
CA LEU A 91 -1.23 18.34 11.84
C LEU A 91 0.13 18.96 12.18
N GLN A 92 1.17 18.13 12.31
CA GLN A 92 2.55 18.58 12.48
C GLN A 92 2.97 19.52 11.34
N LYS A 93 2.71 19.11 10.09
CA LYS A 93 3.02 19.91 8.90
C LYS A 93 2.29 21.26 8.91
N LYS A 94 0.97 21.24 9.13
CA LYS A 94 0.12 22.44 9.16
C LYS A 94 0.61 23.46 10.20
N TYR A 95 0.85 23.02 11.43
CA TYR A 95 1.27 23.92 12.51
C TYR A 95 2.68 24.48 12.32
N TYR A 96 3.58 23.70 11.73
CA TYR A 96 4.90 24.18 11.38
C TYR A 96 4.86 25.21 10.25
N GLU A 97 4.09 24.95 9.19
CA GLU A 97 4.01 25.83 8.02
C GLU A 97 3.24 27.13 8.29
N GLU A 98 2.09 27.05 8.95
CA GLU A 98 1.20 28.20 9.16
C GLU A 98 1.56 29.02 10.41
N TYR A 99 2.02 28.38 11.48
CA TYR A 99 2.19 29.03 12.79
C TYR A 99 3.62 28.94 13.33
N ARG A 100 4.54 28.29 12.61
CA ARG A 100 5.94 28.05 13.05
C ARG A 100 6.03 27.33 14.40
N VAL A 101 5.01 26.55 14.76
CA VAL A 101 5.00 25.72 15.96
C VAL A 101 5.60 24.36 15.64
N SER A 102 6.66 23.98 16.35
CA SER A 102 7.32 22.68 16.19
C SER A 102 6.93 21.73 17.31
N PHE A 103 6.54 20.52 16.94
CA PHE A 103 6.30 19.39 17.84
C PHE A 103 6.40 18.08 17.04
N ASP A 104 6.52 16.96 17.74
CA ASP A 104 6.47 15.62 17.15
C ASP A 104 5.40 14.76 17.88
N PRO A 105 4.26 14.45 17.24
CA PRO A 105 3.19 13.67 17.86
C PRO A 105 3.57 12.20 18.13
N PHE A 106 4.66 11.69 17.54
CA PHE A 106 5.14 10.32 17.70
C PHE A 106 6.14 10.18 18.84
N THR A 107 6.97 11.19 19.10
CA THR A 107 8.01 11.12 20.13
C THR A 107 7.73 11.98 21.35
N ASP A 108 7.11 13.15 21.19
CA ASP A 108 6.97 14.10 22.30
C ASP A 108 6.14 13.52 23.44
N VAL A 109 6.59 13.78 24.67
CA VAL A 109 5.98 13.24 25.89
C VAL A 109 4.55 13.75 26.08
N ILE A 110 4.25 14.97 25.64
CA ILE A 110 2.91 15.58 25.72
C ILE A 110 1.87 14.72 24.98
N PHE A 111 2.25 14.07 23.88
CA PHE A 111 1.38 13.21 23.07
C PHE A 111 1.35 11.75 23.55
N SER A 112 2.08 11.39 24.60
CA SER A 112 2.11 10.01 25.12
C SER A 112 0.71 9.48 25.49
N SER A 113 -0.14 10.35 26.04
CA SER A 113 -1.52 9.99 26.38
C SER A 113 -2.40 9.79 25.14
N ALA A 114 -2.19 10.58 24.08
CA ALA A 114 -2.87 10.42 22.79
C ALA A 114 -2.49 9.10 22.12
N ARG A 115 -1.19 8.77 22.10
CA ARG A 115 -0.70 7.47 21.59
C ARG A 115 -1.30 6.30 22.35
N LYS A 116 -1.35 6.37 23.69
CA LYS A 116 -1.98 5.35 24.53
C LYS A 116 -3.48 5.18 24.26
N ALA A 117 -4.21 6.27 24.05
CA ALA A 117 -5.64 6.22 23.73
C ALA A 117 -5.89 5.56 22.36
N HIS A 118 -5.13 5.97 21.34
CA HIS A 118 -5.14 5.34 20.02
C HIS A 118 -4.83 3.84 20.10
N ASP A 119 -3.79 3.45 20.83
CA ASP A 119 -3.42 2.03 20.98
C ASP A 119 -4.48 1.24 21.78
N ALA A 120 -5.14 1.86 22.75
CA ALA A 120 -6.25 1.24 23.48
C ALA A 120 -7.42 0.93 22.53
N LYS A 121 -7.86 1.90 21.71
CA LYS A 121 -8.93 1.67 20.72
C LYS A 121 -8.54 0.61 19.70
N ARG A 122 -7.29 0.59 19.24
CA ARG A 122 -6.80 -0.48 18.36
C ARG A 122 -6.87 -1.86 19.00
N LYS A 123 -6.46 -1.99 20.27
CA LYS A 123 -6.56 -3.26 21.00
C LYS A 123 -8.01 -3.70 21.22
N GLU A 124 -8.92 -2.76 21.44
CA GLU A 124 -10.35 -3.03 21.51
C GLU A 124 -10.86 -3.61 20.18
N LEU A 125 -10.57 -2.94 19.06
CA LEU A 125 -10.98 -3.38 17.72
C LEU A 125 -10.31 -4.69 17.26
N GLN A 126 -9.11 -5.01 17.77
CA GLN A 126 -8.44 -6.29 17.49
C GLN A 126 -9.13 -7.50 18.11
N ARG A 127 -9.92 -7.29 19.19
CA ARG A 127 -10.68 -8.36 19.84
C ARG A 127 -11.91 -8.76 19.03
N ASP A 128 -12.43 -7.85 18.21
CA ASP A 128 -13.53 -8.09 17.29
C ASP A 128 -13.02 -8.71 15.98
N ILE A 129 -13.59 -9.86 15.59
CA ILE A 129 -13.20 -10.64 14.40
C ILE A 129 -13.45 -9.86 13.10
N ASP A 130 -14.47 -9.00 13.07
CA ASP A 130 -14.87 -8.25 11.88
C ASP A 130 -14.11 -6.92 11.74
N LYS A 131 -13.49 -6.46 12.83
CA LYS A 131 -12.72 -5.20 12.88
C LYS A 131 -11.21 -5.42 12.87
N ARG A 132 -10.72 -6.58 13.32
CA ARG A 132 -9.30 -6.91 13.30
C ARG A 132 -8.78 -7.06 11.86
N LYS A 133 -7.50 -6.76 11.67
CA LYS A 133 -6.82 -7.04 10.40
C LYS A 133 -6.84 -8.56 10.14
N ARG A 134 -7.35 -8.96 8.99
CA ARG A 134 -7.27 -10.34 8.50
C ARG A 134 -6.49 -10.33 7.19
N SER A 135 -5.55 -11.24 7.07
CA SER A 135 -4.95 -11.53 5.76
C SER A 135 -6.02 -12.11 4.85
N ALA A 136 -5.97 -11.77 3.56
CA ALA A 136 -6.76 -12.50 2.57
C ALA A 136 -6.39 -13.98 2.64
N ALA A 137 -7.39 -14.86 2.66
CA ALA A 137 -7.14 -16.28 2.49
C ALA A 137 -6.68 -16.51 1.05
N SER A 138 -5.69 -17.38 0.88
CA SER A 138 -5.33 -17.86 -0.46
C SER A 138 -6.51 -18.62 -1.05
N LEU A 139 -6.69 -18.51 -2.36
CA LEU A 139 -7.62 -19.37 -3.09
C LEU A 139 -7.23 -20.83 -2.87
N THR A 140 -8.22 -21.66 -2.62
CA THR A 140 -8.09 -23.11 -2.71
C THR A 140 -7.76 -23.51 -4.15
N LEU A 141 -7.23 -24.73 -4.32
CA LEU A 141 -6.95 -25.26 -5.65
C LEU A 141 -8.23 -25.30 -6.51
N GLU A 142 -9.35 -25.72 -5.94
CA GLU A 142 -10.65 -25.79 -6.62
C GLU A 142 -11.15 -24.40 -7.06
N GLU A 143 -11.09 -23.40 -6.18
CA GLU A 143 -11.49 -22.02 -6.54
C GLU A 143 -10.62 -21.46 -7.68
N HIS A 144 -9.31 -21.70 -7.63
CA HIS A 144 -8.41 -21.31 -8.70
C HIS A 144 -8.75 -22.03 -10.02
N GLU A 145 -8.99 -23.33 -9.97
CA GLU A 145 -9.36 -24.13 -11.15
C GLU A 145 -10.65 -23.64 -11.79
N ASN A 146 -11.66 -23.34 -10.98
CA ASN A 146 -12.93 -22.78 -11.45
C ASN A 146 -12.71 -21.42 -12.13
N ILE A 147 -11.91 -20.53 -11.55
CA ILE A 147 -11.62 -19.21 -12.15
C ILE A 147 -10.91 -19.36 -13.51
N VAL A 148 -9.93 -20.26 -13.61
CA VAL A 148 -9.20 -20.50 -14.88
C VAL A 148 -10.12 -21.11 -15.94
N GLY A 149 -11.07 -21.95 -15.55
CA GLY A 149 -12.04 -22.59 -16.44
C GLY A 149 -13.13 -21.66 -17.00
N LEU A 150 -13.31 -20.45 -16.45
CA LEU A 150 -14.31 -19.48 -16.93
C LEU A 150 -13.93 -18.77 -18.24
N TRP A 151 -12.66 -18.85 -18.64
CA TRP A 151 -12.14 -18.05 -19.75
C TRP A 151 -12.08 -18.85 -21.06
N ASP A 152 -12.68 -18.27 -22.11
CA ASP A 152 -12.73 -18.85 -23.45
C ASP A 152 -11.41 -18.65 -24.21
N GLU A 153 -10.70 -19.74 -24.48
CA GLU A 153 -9.41 -19.72 -25.17
C GLU A 153 -9.52 -19.42 -26.67
N GLU A 154 -10.71 -19.54 -27.27
CA GLU A 154 -10.94 -19.25 -28.69
C GLU A 154 -10.98 -17.74 -28.96
N THR A 155 -10.97 -16.91 -27.90
CA THR A 155 -10.92 -15.46 -28.01
C THR A 155 -9.61 -14.90 -27.48
N PRO A 156 -9.04 -13.85 -28.11
CA PRO A 156 -7.84 -13.20 -27.59
C PRO A 156 -7.99 -12.67 -26.16
N ASP A 157 -9.16 -12.12 -25.79
CA ASP A 157 -9.43 -11.61 -24.44
C ASP A 157 -9.48 -12.74 -23.41
N GLY A 158 -10.19 -13.84 -23.73
CA GLY A 158 -10.26 -14.99 -22.83
C GLY A 158 -8.91 -15.68 -22.65
N LEU A 159 -8.12 -15.86 -23.71
CA LEU A 159 -6.76 -16.39 -23.61
C LEU A 159 -5.86 -15.50 -22.73
N GLN A 160 -5.92 -14.17 -22.91
CA GLN A 160 -5.15 -13.23 -22.10
C GLN A 160 -5.54 -13.28 -20.62
N ARG A 161 -6.84 -13.31 -20.32
CA ARG A 161 -7.34 -13.40 -18.94
C ARG A 161 -7.01 -14.73 -18.29
N LYS A 162 -7.12 -15.82 -19.04
CA LYS A 162 -6.74 -17.16 -18.58
C LYS A 162 -5.27 -17.20 -18.19
N PHE A 163 -4.39 -16.75 -19.08
CA PHE A 163 -2.96 -16.63 -18.80
C PHE A 163 -2.71 -15.76 -17.57
N TYR A 164 -3.34 -14.58 -17.47
CA TYR A 164 -3.21 -13.69 -16.33
C TYR A 164 -3.53 -14.40 -15.01
N HIS A 165 -4.63 -15.15 -14.93
CA HIS A 165 -5.04 -15.81 -13.70
C HIS A 165 -4.10 -16.95 -13.31
N ILE A 166 -3.66 -17.76 -14.28
CA ILE A 166 -2.67 -18.83 -14.03
C ILE A 166 -1.34 -18.21 -13.58
N ALA A 167 -0.81 -17.24 -14.34
CA ALA A 167 0.47 -16.61 -14.04
C ALA A 167 0.43 -15.83 -12.72
N ALA A 168 -0.67 -15.14 -12.39
CA ALA A 168 -0.82 -14.43 -11.13
C ALA A 168 -0.79 -15.38 -9.93
N TYR A 169 -1.41 -16.57 -10.05
CA TYR A 169 -1.38 -17.61 -9.02
C TYR A 169 0.02 -18.19 -8.86
N GLU A 170 0.62 -18.67 -9.94
CA GLU A 170 1.95 -19.33 -9.93
C GLU A 170 3.09 -18.37 -9.53
N LEU A 171 3.02 -17.13 -10.02
CA LEU A 171 4.04 -16.12 -9.76
C LEU A 171 3.71 -15.27 -8.53
N ALA A 172 2.57 -15.46 -7.87
CA ALA A 172 2.10 -14.61 -6.77
C ALA A 172 2.23 -13.11 -7.10
N TRP A 173 1.70 -12.70 -8.26
CA TRP A 173 1.79 -11.30 -8.70
C TRP A 173 1.06 -10.39 -7.72
N ARG A 174 1.72 -9.28 -7.35
CA ARG A 174 1.10 -8.21 -6.58
C ARG A 174 0.30 -7.28 -7.49
N GLY A 175 -0.66 -6.58 -6.91
CA GLY A 175 -1.52 -5.64 -7.63
C GLY A 175 -0.71 -4.66 -8.49
N GLY A 176 -0.92 -4.73 -9.81
CA GLY A 176 -0.25 -3.88 -10.81
C GLY A 176 1.06 -4.42 -11.40
N GLU A 177 1.64 -5.51 -10.88
CA GLU A 177 2.84 -6.14 -11.46
C GLU A 177 2.55 -6.69 -12.85
N ALA A 178 1.43 -7.42 -12.98
CA ALA A 178 0.94 -7.96 -14.24
C ALA A 178 0.65 -6.89 -15.30
N ALA A 179 0.09 -5.74 -14.87
CA ALA A 179 -0.26 -4.64 -15.79
C ALA A 179 0.97 -3.95 -16.40
N LYS A 180 2.14 -4.05 -15.74
CA LYS A 180 3.42 -3.51 -16.23
C LYS A 180 4.33 -4.61 -16.78
N CYS A 181 3.80 -5.83 -16.90
CA CYS A 181 4.58 -6.97 -17.31
C CYS A 181 4.90 -6.86 -18.81
N LEU A 182 6.19 -6.93 -19.15
CA LEU A 182 6.66 -6.96 -20.52
C LEU A 182 7.00 -8.40 -20.92
N VAL A 183 6.83 -8.73 -22.20
CA VAL A 183 7.21 -10.04 -22.76
C VAL A 183 8.68 -10.33 -22.51
N THR A 184 9.54 -9.30 -22.53
CA THR A 184 10.99 -9.41 -22.27
C THR A 184 11.35 -9.86 -20.86
N TYR A 185 10.41 -9.85 -19.91
CA TYR A 185 10.59 -10.37 -18.56
C TYR A 185 10.50 -11.89 -18.52
N PHE A 186 9.97 -12.52 -19.57
CA PHE A 186 9.92 -13.96 -19.71
C PHE A 186 11.09 -14.44 -20.55
N LYS A 187 11.86 -15.40 -20.05
CA LYS A 187 12.91 -16.05 -20.83
C LYS A 187 12.76 -17.55 -20.76
N GLU A 188 12.85 -18.20 -21.91
CA GLU A 188 12.87 -19.65 -21.96
C GLU A 188 14.19 -20.17 -21.39
N LYS A 189 14.13 -21.16 -20.51
CA LYS A 189 15.32 -21.86 -20.04
C LYS A 189 15.72 -22.94 -21.04
N ARG A 190 16.97 -22.88 -21.47
CA ARG A 190 17.64 -23.91 -22.24
C ARG A 190 18.54 -24.76 -21.36
N ASN A 191 18.69 -26.04 -21.68
CA ASN A 191 19.67 -26.92 -21.03
C ASN A 191 21.10 -26.60 -21.54
N ASN A 192 22.11 -27.30 -21.01
CA ASN A 192 23.52 -27.08 -21.38
C ASN A 192 23.83 -27.41 -22.86
N ILE A 193 22.91 -28.08 -23.55
CA ILE A 193 23.01 -28.51 -24.95
C ILE A 193 22.19 -27.57 -25.87
N GLY A 194 21.49 -26.58 -25.31
CA GLY A 194 20.71 -25.57 -26.04
C GLY A 194 19.23 -25.92 -26.26
N GLU A 195 18.75 -27.06 -25.77
CA GLU A 195 17.37 -27.52 -25.94
C GLU A 195 16.43 -26.87 -24.91
N LEU A 196 15.16 -26.70 -25.29
CA LEU A 196 14.13 -26.10 -24.44
C LEU A 196 13.76 -27.03 -23.28
N THR A 197 13.75 -26.48 -22.06
CA THR A 197 13.41 -27.26 -20.85
C THR A 197 11.93 -27.25 -20.49
N GLY A 198 11.09 -26.55 -21.26
CA GLY A 198 9.67 -26.32 -20.93
C GLY A 198 9.46 -25.47 -19.67
N ARG A 199 10.48 -24.71 -19.27
CA ARG A 199 10.42 -23.77 -18.15
C ARG A 199 10.66 -22.36 -18.65
N ILE A 200 9.77 -21.44 -18.28
CA ILE A 200 9.92 -20.01 -18.52
C ILE A 200 10.30 -19.36 -17.21
N ILE A 201 11.43 -18.67 -17.18
CA ILE A 201 11.78 -17.81 -16.07
C ILE A 201 11.01 -16.49 -16.19
N TYR A 202 10.38 -16.08 -15.10
CA TYR A 202 9.90 -14.72 -14.92
C TYR A 202 10.95 -13.93 -14.15
N ASP A 203 11.68 -13.09 -14.87
CA ASP A 203 12.74 -12.21 -14.37
C ASP A 203 12.46 -10.80 -14.87
N PRO A 204 11.60 -10.03 -14.17
CA PRO A 204 11.42 -8.63 -14.46
C PRO A 204 12.77 -7.95 -14.19
N ILE A 205 13.55 -7.77 -15.25
CA ILE A 205 14.83 -7.05 -15.21
C ILE A 205 14.52 -5.73 -14.50
N PHE A 206 15.21 -5.51 -13.38
CA PHE A 206 14.93 -4.45 -12.40
C PHE A 206 14.60 -3.09 -13.06
N GLU A 207 13.33 -2.80 -13.33
CA GLU A 207 12.77 -1.46 -13.11
C GLU A 207 12.54 -1.31 -11.60
N LYS A 208 13.62 -1.40 -10.81
CA LYS A 208 13.64 -0.85 -9.45
C LYS A 208 14.29 0.51 -9.51
N THR A 209 13.50 1.54 -9.78
CA THR A 209 13.56 2.67 -8.85
C THR A 209 13.02 2.17 -7.52
N ALA A 210 13.93 2.08 -6.57
CA ALA A 210 13.73 1.55 -5.24
C ALA A 210 12.57 2.21 -4.50
N GLN A 211 11.73 1.40 -3.86
CA GLN A 211 11.16 1.75 -2.56
C GLN A 211 11.26 0.56 -1.60
N GLY A 212 12.31 0.62 -0.77
CA GLY A 212 12.25 0.34 0.67
C GLY A 212 11.97 -1.08 1.15
N GLY A 213 13.02 -1.74 1.66
CA GLY A 213 12.92 -2.46 2.93
C GLY A 213 12.31 -3.86 2.91
N ALA A 214 13.00 -4.81 2.28
CA ALA A 214 13.23 -6.17 2.78
C ALA A 214 14.18 -6.85 1.78
N GLY A 215 15.12 -7.64 2.29
CA GLY A 215 16.08 -8.39 1.47
C GLY A 215 15.39 -9.19 0.36
N ARG A 216 16.04 -9.21 -0.81
CA ARG A 216 15.94 -10.18 -1.92
C ARG A 216 14.84 -11.25 -1.74
N LEU A 217 13.59 -10.91 -2.05
CA LEU A 217 12.51 -11.87 -2.34
C LEU A 217 12.14 -11.85 -3.84
N CYS A 218 13.13 -11.61 -4.70
CA CYS A 218 13.05 -12.03 -6.11
C CYS A 218 13.97 -13.24 -6.27
N GLU A 219 13.61 -14.35 -5.63
CA GLU A 219 13.96 -15.63 -6.24
C GLU A 219 13.31 -15.62 -7.62
N LYS A 220 14.09 -15.96 -8.64
CA LYS A 220 13.59 -16.11 -10.01
C LYS A 220 12.37 -17.02 -9.97
N LYS A 221 11.20 -16.50 -10.34
CA LYS A 221 9.96 -17.27 -10.36
C LYS A 221 9.85 -18.01 -11.68
N TRP A 222 9.21 -19.17 -11.68
CA TRP A 222 9.19 -20.06 -12.84
C TRP A 222 7.76 -20.38 -13.20
N LEU A 223 7.44 -20.28 -14.49
CA LEU A 223 6.31 -20.97 -15.09
C LEU A 223 6.84 -22.29 -15.65
N THR A 224 6.15 -23.38 -15.37
CA THR A 224 6.54 -24.72 -15.81
C THR A 224 5.39 -25.39 -16.54
N ASN A 225 5.71 -26.27 -17.48
CA ASN A 225 4.69 -27.10 -18.12
C ASN A 225 3.85 -27.85 -17.10
N ASN A 226 2.53 -27.70 -17.20
CA ASN A 226 1.59 -28.50 -16.43
C ASN A 226 1.34 -29.82 -17.18
N LEU A 227 2.19 -30.83 -16.90
CA LEU A 227 2.11 -32.14 -17.55
C LEU A 227 0.85 -32.94 -17.19
N LYS A 228 0.13 -32.53 -16.14
CA LYS A 228 -1.10 -33.21 -15.71
C LYS A 228 -2.36 -32.61 -16.35
N ASN A 229 -2.31 -31.35 -16.76
CA ASN A 229 -3.44 -30.67 -17.38
C ASN A 229 -2.96 -29.60 -18.39
N SER A 230 -3.06 -29.93 -19.68
CA SER A 230 -2.64 -29.06 -20.79
C SER A 230 -3.39 -27.74 -20.82
N ASP A 231 -4.67 -27.76 -20.47
CA ASP A 231 -5.57 -26.60 -20.55
C ASP A 231 -5.32 -25.59 -19.42
N ARG A 232 -4.40 -25.95 -18.51
CA ARG A 232 -3.97 -25.15 -17.36
C ARG A 232 -2.46 -24.90 -17.39
N CYS A 233 -1.83 -25.13 -18.55
CA CYS A 233 -0.41 -24.95 -18.74
C CYS A 233 -0.14 -23.48 -19.12
N PRO A 234 0.57 -22.70 -18.27
CA PRO A 234 0.91 -21.31 -18.59
C PRO A 234 1.97 -21.16 -19.71
N VAL A 235 2.44 -22.28 -20.25
CA VAL A 235 3.57 -22.40 -21.20
C VAL A 235 3.14 -23.16 -22.47
N ARG A 236 1.82 -23.41 -22.66
CA ARG A 236 1.28 -24.08 -23.85
C ARG A 236 1.25 -23.14 -25.05
#